data_AF-A0A6G6Y578-F1
#
_entry.id   AF-A0A6G6Y578-F1
#
_cell.length_a   1.000
_cell.length_b   1.000
_cell.length_c   1.000
_cell.angle_alpha   90.00
_cell.angle_beta   90.00
_cell.angle_gamma   90.00
#
_symmetry.space_group_name_H-M   'P 1'
#
loop_
_entity.id
_entity.type
_entity.pdbx_description
1 polymer ?
#
loop_
_entity_poly.entity_id
_entity_poly.type
_entity_poly.pdbx_seq_one_letter_code
_entity_poly.pdbx_strand_id
1 'polypeptide(L)'
;MKRQCICRRRKCARHRQRWEYFCSDCWSRIPPRLRALITRASKEKRITARDQLRAHAEQHLDGTRPWSSAPVEPCRTEAAE
;
A
#
# COMPACT_ATOMS: atom_id res chain seq x y z
N MET A 1 -1.39 1.29 29.78
CA MET A 1 -2.53 1.40 28.83
C MET A 1 -1.98 1.47 27.40
N LYS A 2 -2.20 0.44 26.56
CA LYS A 2 -1.74 0.46 25.16
C LYS A 2 -2.56 1.51 24.41
N ARG A 3 -1.94 2.61 23.98
CA ARG A 3 -2.60 3.66 23.18
C ARG A 3 -3.14 3.01 21.90
N GLN A 4 -4.46 2.90 21.81
CA GLN A 4 -5.14 2.40 20.63
C GLN A 4 -4.85 3.38 19.49
N CYS A 5 -4.21 2.88 18.43
CA CYS A 5 -3.90 3.71 17.27
C CYS A 5 -5.08 3.64 16.31
N ILE A 6 -5.50 4.78 15.78
CA ILE A 6 -6.58 4.85 14.78
C ILE A 6 -5.98 4.76 13.38
N CYS A 7 -6.70 4.12 12.45
CA CYS A 7 -6.36 4.04 11.03
C CYS A 7 -6.02 5.42 10.47
N ARG A 8 -4.97 5.53 9.64
CA ARG A 8 -4.56 6.83 9.09
C ARG A 8 -5.35 7.29 7.87
N ARG A 9 -6.22 6.44 7.30
CA ARG A 9 -7.13 6.86 6.23
C ARG A 9 -8.15 7.85 6.81
N ARG A 10 -8.27 9.06 6.24
CA ARG A 10 -9.14 10.13 6.76
C ARG A 10 -10.59 9.70 7.01
N LYS A 11 -11.13 8.85 6.15
CA LYS A 11 -12.52 8.33 6.24
C LYS A 11 -12.68 7.09 7.13
N CYS A 12 -11.63 6.63 7.81
CA CYS A 12 -11.65 5.40 8.60
C CYS A 12 -11.25 5.67 10.05
N ALA A 13 -12.20 5.50 10.98
CA ALA A 13 -11.99 5.65 12.41
C ALA A 13 -11.70 4.32 13.14
N ARG A 14 -11.42 3.24 12.41
CA ARG A 14 -11.16 1.92 13.02
C ARG A 14 -9.80 1.84 13.71
N HIS A 15 -9.71 1.00 14.73
CA HIS A 15 -8.46 0.72 15.41
C HIS A 15 -7.48 -0.06 14.53
N ARG A 16 -6.19 0.17 14.76
CA ARG A 16 -5.05 -0.52 14.13
C ARG A 16 -3.96 -0.80 15.15
N GLN A 17 -3.04 -1.70 14.81
CA GLN A 17 -1.81 -1.86 15.58
C GLN A 17 -0.91 -0.62 15.44
N ARG A 18 -0.07 -0.36 16.46
CA ARG A 18 0.79 0.84 16.50
C ARG A 18 1.81 0.89 15.36
N TRP A 19 2.29 -0.26 14.91
CA TRP A 19 3.27 -0.39 13.83
C TRP A 19 2.64 -0.40 12.43
N GLU A 20 1.31 -0.50 12.33
CA GLU A 20 0.61 -0.53 11.04
C GLU A 20 0.21 0.87 10.60
N TYR A 21 0.07 1.08 9.29
CA TYR A 21 -0.47 2.33 8.75
C TYR A 21 -2.01 2.35 8.71
N PHE A 22 -2.60 1.21 8.44
CA PHE A 22 -4.03 1.05 8.21
C PHE A 22 -4.60 0.01 9.18
N CYS A 23 -5.91 0.03 9.41
CA CYS A 23 -6.60 -1.08 10.09
C CYS A 23 -6.64 -2.31 9.19
N SER A 24 -6.91 -3.50 9.76
CA SER A 24 -6.91 -4.77 9.02
C SER A 24 -7.84 -4.78 7.80
N ASP A 25 -8.97 -4.08 7.87
CA ASP A 25 -9.92 -3.95 6.76
C ASP A 25 -9.36 -3.10 5.60
N CYS A 26 -8.87 -1.89 5.92
CA CYS A 26 -8.21 -1.04 4.93
C CYS A 26 -6.95 -1.70 4.37
N TRP A 27 -6.21 -2.46 5.19
CA TRP A 27 -5.06 -3.24 4.74
C TRP A 27 -5.46 -4.33 3.74
N SER A 28 -6.58 -5.02 3.98
CA SER A 28 -7.07 -6.08 3.09
C SER A 28 -7.53 -5.55 1.72
N ARG A 29 -8.01 -4.30 1.67
CA ARG A 29 -8.38 -3.59 0.43
C ARG A 29 -7.18 -3.09 -0.38
N ILE A 30 -5.96 -3.09 0.18
CA ILE A 30 -4.75 -2.67 -0.54
C ILE A 30 -4.26 -3.81 -1.45
N PRO A 31 -3.82 -3.51 -2.69
CA PRO A 31 -3.25 -4.51 -3.59
C PRO A 31 -2.11 -5.30 -2.94
N PRO A 32 -2.04 -6.64 -3.15
CA PRO A 32 -1.01 -7.47 -2.53
C PRO A 32 0.42 -7.01 -2.88
N ARG A 33 0.63 -6.51 -4.10
CA ARG A 33 1.92 -5.95 -4.54
C ARG A 33 2.33 -4.72 -3.75
N LEU A 34 1.40 -3.80 -3.49
CA LEU A 34 1.64 -2.62 -2.66
C LEU A 34 1.91 -3.00 -1.20
N ARG A 35 1.15 -3.95 -0.66
CA ARG A 35 1.42 -4.49 0.69
C ARG A 35 2.85 -5.04 0.79
N ALA A 36 3.27 -5.84 -0.18
CA ALA A 36 4.63 -6.39 -0.23
C ALA A 36 5.71 -5.29 -0.29
N LEU A 37 5.50 -4.24 -1.10
CA LEU A 37 6.42 -3.10 -1.16
C LEU A 37 6.51 -2.34 0.16
N ILE A 38 5.38 -2.10 0.84
CA ILE A 38 5.35 -1.45 2.16
C ILE A 38 6.10 -2.29 3.19
N THR A 39 5.84 -3.60 3.23
CA THR A 39 6.53 -4.53 4.12
C THR A 39 8.04 -4.56 3.84
N ARG A 40 8.43 -4.61 2.57
CA ARG A 40 9.84 -4.59 2.15
C ARG A 40 10.53 -3.29 2.54
N ALA A 41 9.93 -2.13 2.24
CA ALA A 41 10.45 -0.83 2.64
C ALA A 41 10.57 -0.69 4.17
N SER A 42 9.65 -1.30 4.93
CA SER A 42 9.73 -1.32 6.40
C SER A 42 10.87 -2.20 6.91
N LYS A 43 11.12 -3.36 6.29
CA LYS A 43 12.26 -4.24 6.63
C LYS A 43 13.60 -3.57 6.28
N GLU A 44 13.67 -2.90 5.13
CA GLU A 44 14.86 -2.17 4.66
C GLU A 44 15.04 -0.80 5.34
N LYS A 45 14.20 -0.43 6.31
CA LYS A 45 14.21 0.86 7.02
C LYS A 45 14.19 2.09 6.08
N ARG A 46 13.65 1.96 4.87
CA ARG A 46 13.53 3.05 3.89
C ARG A 46 12.34 3.94 4.22
N ILE A 47 12.52 4.88 5.15
CA ILE A 47 11.41 5.70 5.70
C ILE A 47 10.69 6.51 4.61
N THR A 48 11.44 7.18 3.72
CA THR A 48 10.88 8.00 2.64
C THR A 48 10.05 7.16 1.65
N ALA A 49 10.61 6.04 1.19
CA ALA A 49 9.89 5.14 0.28
C ALA A 49 8.64 4.56 0.95
N ARG A 50 8.72 4.21 2.25
CA ARG A 50 7.58 3.71 3.01
C ARG A 50 6.46 4.75 3.11
N ASP A 51 6.78 6.03 3.31
CA ASP A 51 5.75 7.08 3.39
C ASP A 51 5.13 7.40 2.03
N GLN A 52 5.92 7.38 0.95
CA GLN A 52 5.40 7.45 -0.42
C GLN A 52 4.41 6.33 -0.72
N LEU A 53 4.80 5.07 -0.44
CA LEU A 53 3.92 3.90 -0.62
C LEU A 53 2.64 3.99 0.21
N ARG A 54 2.72 4.55 1.42
CA ARG A 54 1.55 4.83 2.25
C ARG A 54 0.64 5.87 1.59
N ALA A 55 1.16 6.98 1.06
CA ALA A 55 0.36 7.99 0.39
C ALA A 55 -0.37 7.41 -0.83
N HIS A 56 0.31 6.60 -1.62
CA HIS A 56 -0.32 5.89 -2.74
C HIS A 56 -1.39 4.88 -2.28
N ALA A 57 -1.16 4.15 -1.20
CA ALA A 57 -2.17 3.27 -0.62
C ALA A 57 -3.41 4.05 -0.16
N GLU A 58 -3.23 5.24 0.41
CA GLU A 58 -4.33 6.13 0.79
C GLU A 58 -5.11 6.62 -0.44
N GLN A 59 -4.43 7.06 -1.50
CA GLN A 59 -5.07 7.46 -2.77
C GLN A 59 -5.89 6.33 -3.41
N HIS A 60 -5.37 5.10 -3.36
CA HIS A 60 -6.09 3.93 -3.85
C HIS A 60 -7.34 3.63 -3.02
N LEU A 61 -7.21 3.66 -1.69
CA LEU A 61 -8.34 3.43 -0.79
C LEU A 61 -9.39 4.54 -0.87
N ASP A 62 -9.02 5.78 -1.21
CA ASP A 62 -9.96 6.86 -1.42
C ASP A 62 -10.62 6.81 -2.82
N GLY A 63 -10.13 5.95 -3.72
CA GLY A 63 -10.60 5.85 -5.09
C GLY A 63 -10.10 6.97 -6.00
N THR A 64 -9.25 7.87 -5.51
CA THR A 64 -8.70 9.01 -6.26
C THR A 64 -7.73 8.57 -7.35
N ARG A 65 -7.01 7.46 -7.12
CA ARG A 65 -6.06 6.93 -8.09
C ARG A 65 -6.07 5.40 -8.06
N PRO A 66 -6.42 4.72 -9.16
CA PRO A 66 -6.16 3.29 -9.22
C PRO A 66 -4.66 3.09 -9.05
N TRP A 67 -4.26 2.22 -8.12
CA TRP A 67 -2.91 1.69 -8.16
C TRP A 67 -2.89 0.82 -9.41
N SER A 68 -2.54 1.42 -10.55
CA SER A 68 -2.25 0.68 -11.75
C SER A 68 -1.04 -0.17 -11.41
N SER A 69 -1.31 -1.41 -11.01
CA SER A 69 -0.38 -2.49 -11.25
C SER A 69 -0.25 -2.50 -12.76
N ALA A 70 0.65 -1.69 -13.33
CA ALA A 70 1.07 -1.95 -14.68
C ALA A 70 1.62 -3.38 -14.62
N PRO A 71 0.98 -4.37 -15.27
CA PRO A 71 1.79 -5.43 -15.82
C PRO A 71 2.77 -4.69 -16.73
N VAL A 72 4.06 -4.78 -16.42
CA VAL A 72 4.98 -4.81 -17.54
C VAL A 72 4.59 -6.11 -18.23
N GLU A 73 3.72 -6.01 -19.23
CA GLU A 73 3.63 -7.09 -20.18
C GLU A 73 5.07 -7.28 -20.69
N PRO A 74 5.65 -8.49 -20.65
CA PRO A 74 6.75 -8.74 -21.56
C PRO A 74 6.11 -8.60 -22.94
N CYS A 75 6.33 -7.45 -23.59
CA CYS A 75 5.94 -7.27 -24.98
C CYS A 75 6.55 -8.47 -25.71
N ARG A 76 5.66 -9.33 -26.15
CA ARG A 76 5.90 -10.65 -26.67
C ARG A 76 6.86 -10.52 -27.85
N THR A 77 7.88 -11.37 -27.87
CA THR A 77 8.74 -11.61 -29.01
C THR A 77 7.89 -11.80 -30.28
N GLU A 78 7.98 -10.86 -31.22
CA GLU A 78 7.75 -11.13 -32.64
C GLU A 78 9.09 -10.95 -33.34
N ALA A 79 9.83 -12.06 -33.38
CA ALA A 79 10.86 -12.31 -34.38
C ALA A 79 10.22 -13.25 -35.41
N ALA A 80 9.79 -12.69 -36.54
CA ALA A 80 9.42 -13.30 -37.82
C ALA A 80 9.01 -12.10 -38.71
N GLU A 81 9.57 -11.80 -39.88
CA GLU A 81 10.31 -12.55 -40.91
C GLU A 81 11.44 -11.70 -41.50
#